data_AF-A0A6V8L812-F1
#
_entry.id   AF-A0A6V8L812-F1
#
_cell.length_a   1.000
_cell.length_b   1.000
_cell.length_c   1.000
_cell.angle_alpha   90.00
_cell.angle_beta   90.00
_cell.angle_gamma   90.00
#
_symmetry.space_group_name_H-M   'P 1'
#
loop_
_entity.id
_entity.type
_entity.pdbx_description
1 polymer ?
#
loop_
_entity_poly.entity_id
_entity_poly.type
_entity_poly.pdbx_seq_one_letter_code
_entity_poly.pdbx_strand_id
1 'polypeptide(L)'
;MHPPAHPARRREPPGAHHRALDRYAQSLTDRPVKGMLTGPVTIVAWSFVRRGIPLRDVVAQVAEAVRDEVRDLASAGTSIIQVDEPALRELLPLRRERQDEYLQWAVAAYRHATSSAGDTAQIHTHLCYSNADEVIAAIDGLDADVTTIESARSGGRVLGELDGFARGLGPGVYDIHSPRVPAVDEVVDMLEAVLKVVPGDRLWVNPDCGLKTRGYGEVSAALAHLVEAAQTIRESTPRPLRAAD
;
A
#
# COMPACT_ATOMS: atom_id res chain seq x y z
N MET A 1 3.65 -39.57 -22.77
CA MET A 1 4.79 -38.65 -22.64
C MET A 1 4.25 -37.22 -22.58
N HIS A 2 4.37 -36.54 -21.44
CA HIS A 2 4.13 -35.09 -21.39
C HIS A 2 5.29 -34.40 -22.11
N PRO A 3 5.03 -33.39 -22.96
CA PRO A 3 6.10 -32.60 -23.52
C PRO A 3 6.79 -31.84 -22.37
N PRO A 4 8.12 -31.67 -22.42
CA PRO A 4 8.82 -30.87 -21.43
C PRO A 4 8.28 -29.44 -21.46
N ALA A 5 8.07 -28.85 -20.28
CA ALA A 5 7.72 -27.45 -20.15
C ALA A 5 8.79 -26.61 -20.86
N HIS A 6 8.40 -25.91 -21.92
CA HIS A 6 9.26 -24.94 -22.56
C HIS A 6 9.62 -23.87 -21.53
N PRO A 7 10.91 -23.61 -21.23
CA PRO A 7 11.26 -22.41 -20.48
C PRO A 7 10.80 -21.24 -21.35
N ALA A 8 9.93 -20.39 -20.81
CA ALA A 8 9.53 -19.14 -21.44
C ALA A 8 10.80 -18.32 -21.70
N ARG A 9 11.33 -18.39 -22.92
CA ARG A 9 12.48 -17.59 -23.33
C ARG A 9 12.01 -16.15 -23.45
N ARG A 10 12.45 -15.31 -22.50
CA ARG A 10 12.20 -13.86 -22.41
C ARG A 10 12.68 -13.18 -23.69
N ARG A 11 11.79 -12.48 -24.42
CA ARG A 11 12.15 -11.72 -25.63
C ARG A 11 12.50 -10.24 -25.34
N GLU A 12 12.09 -9.73 -24.18
CA GLU A 12 12.54 -8.47 -23.56
C GLU A 12 12.52 -8.68 -22.04
N PRO A 13 13.36 -7.99 -21.24
CA PRO A 13 13.26 -8.09 -19.80
C PRO A 13 11.88 -7.54 -19.36
N PRO A 14 11.08 -8.30 -18.58
CA PRO A 14 9.95 -7.76 -17.84
C PRO A 14 10.35 -6.46 -17.14
N GLY A 15 9.46 -5.47 -17.14
CA GLY A 15 9.67 -4.23 -16.40
C GLY A 15 10.40 -3.11 -17.12
N ALA A 16 10.93 -3.32 -18.33
CA ALA A 16 11.65 -2.27 -19.07
C ALA A 16 10.81 -0.99 -19.25
N HIS A 17 9.51 -1.14 -19.52
CA HIS A 17 8.57 -0.02 -19.64
C HIS A 17 8.25 0.62 -18.30
N HIS A 18 8.07 -0.17 -17.24
CA HIS A 18 7.72 0.36 -15.93
C HIS A 18 8.88 1.15 -15.31
N ARG A 19 10.10 0.60 -15.39
CA ARG A 19 11.34 1.33 -15.05
C ARG A 19 11.52 2.61 -15.85
N ALA A 20 11.20 2.59 -17.15
CA ALA A 20 11.34 3.77 -17.99
C ALA A 20 10.37 4.89 -17.57
N LEU A 21 9.12 4.55 -17.25
CA LEU A 21 8.12 5.50 -16.76
C LEU A 21 8.48 6.05 -15.38
N ASP A 22 8.88 5.18 -14.43
CA ASP A 22 9.28 5.59 -13.09
C ASP A 22 10.50 6.53 -13.12
N ARG A 23 11.56 6.15 -13.85
CA ARG A 23 12.74 7.02 -14.04
C ARG A 23 12.39 8.34 -14.71
N TYR A 24 11.51 8.32 -15.72
CA TYR A 24 11.08 9.55 -16.37
C TYR A 24 10.34 10.45 -15.38
N ALA A 25 9.38 9.93 -14.61
CA ALA A 25 8.65 10.69 -13.61
C ALA A 25 9.59 11.25 -12.52
N GLN A 26 10.52 10.43 -12.00
CA GLN A 26 11.53 10.88 -11.04
C GLN A 26 12.47 11.94 -11.62
N SER A 27 12.78 11.91 -12.92
CA SER A 27 13.63 12.93 -13.55
C SER A 27 12.99 14.33 -13.64
N LEU A 28 11.68 14.44 -13.45
CA LEU A 28 10.94 15.69 -13.50
C LEU A 28 10.86 16.40 -12.14
N THR A 29 11.40 15.81 -11.07
CA THR A 29 11.32 16.39 -9.73
C THR A 29 12.43 15.89 -8.79
N ASP A 30 12.85 16.74 -7.86
CA ASP A 30 13.74 16.35 -6.76
C ASP A 30 13.01 15.64 -5.60
N ARG A 31 11.66 15.61 -5.63
CA ARG A 31 10.86 14.90 -4.62
C ARG A 31 10.84 13.40 -4.92
N PRO A 32 10.78 12.52 -3.89
CA PRO A 32 10.62 11.09 -4.12
C PRO A 32 9.35 10.77 -4.91
N VAL A 33 9.48 10.01 -5.99
CA VAL A 33 8.37 9.42 -6.75
C VAL A 33 8.23 7.95 -6.35
N LYS A 34 7.00 7.49 -6.13
CA LYS A 34 6.74 6.09 -5.79
C LYS A 34 6.66 5.23 -7.06
N GLY A 35 7.36 4.11 -7.07
CA GLY A 35 7.10 3.03 -8.02
C GLY A 35 5.81 2.30 -7.64
N MET A 36 4.94 1.99 -8.60
CA MET A 36 3.60 1.45 -8.34
C MET A 36 3.42 0.04 -8.89
N LEU A 37 3.20 -0.93 -8.01
CA LEU A 37 2.95 -2.33 -8.37
C LEU A 37 1.65 -2.83 -7.74
N THR A 38 1.04 -3.82 -8.38
CA THR A 38 -0.05 -4.60 -7.79
C THR A 38 0.53 -5.85 -7.15
N GLY A 39 0.09 -6.17 -5.94
CA GLY A 39 0.53 -7.33 -5.21
C GLY A 39 0.06 -8.66 -5.82
N PRO A 40 0.77 -9.75 -5.51
CA PRO A 40 0.52 -11.05 -6.11
C PRO A 40 -0.87 -11.63 -5.80
N VAL A 41 -1.43 -11.38 -4.61
CA VAL A 41 -2.75 -11.89 -4.24
C VAL A 41 -3.82 -11.23 -5.10
N THR A 42 -3.77 -9.91 -5.27
CA THR A 42 -4.73 -9.14 -6.06
C THR A 42 -4.68 -9.49 -7.53
N ILE A 43 -3.47 -9.61 -8.11
CA ILE A 43 -3.32 -10.05 -9.51
C ILE A 43 -4.04 -11.39 -9.73
N VAL A 44 -3.92 -12.32 -8.78
CA VAL A 44 -4.56 -13.64 -8.86
C VAL A 44 -6.06 -13.56 -8.58
N ALA A 45 -6.49 -12.81 -7.57
CA ALA A 45 -7.89 -12.65 -7.18
C ALA A 45 -8.76 -12.11 -8.32
N TRP A 46 -8.24 -11.15 -9.08
CA TRP A 46 -8.94 -10.52 -10.21
C TRP A 46 -8.67 -11.19 -11.56
N SER A 47 -8.13 -12.41 -11.54
CA SER A 47 -7.84 -13.19 -12.74
C SER A 47 -8.61 -14.52 -12.76
N PHE A 48 -8.85 -15.06 -13.96
CA PHE A 48 -9.27 -16.45 -14.11
C PHE A 48 -8.06 -17.38 -14.00
N VAL A 49 -7.88 -17.96 -12.82
CA VAL A 49 -6.74 -18.83 -12.52
C VAL A 49 -6.84 -20.19 -13.20
N ARG A 50 -5.67 -20.76 -13.54
CA ARG A 50 -5.58 -22.09 -14.16
C ARG A 50 -6.09 -23.16 -13.20
N ARG A 51 -6.98 -24.03 -13.70
CA ARG A 51 -7.49 -25.18 -12.95
C ARG A 51 -6.40 -26.26 -12.78
N GLY A 52 -6.43 -26.95 -11.64
CA GLY A 52 -5.56 -28.09 -11.34
C GLY A 52 -4.24 -27.73 -10.64
N ILE A 53 -4.05 -26.47 -10.26
CA ILE A 53 -2.91 -26.00 -9.45
C ILE A 53 -3.48 -25.33 -8.18
N PRO A 54 -2.96 -25.61 -6.98
CA PRO A 54 -3.37 -24.92 -5.76
C PRO A 54 -3.18 -23.40 -5.89
N LEU A 55 -4.15 -22.63 -5.37
CA LEU A 55 -4.14 -21.16 -5.45
C LEU A 55 -2.86 -20.55 -4.85
N ARG A 56 -2.43 -21.08 -3.70
CA ARG A 56 -1.17 -20.75 -3.05
C ARG A 56 0.02 -20.80 -4.01
N ASP A 57 0.11 -21.87 -4.80
CA ASP A 57 1.25 -22.09 -5.68
C ASP A 57 1.20 -21.15 -6.89
N VAL A 58 0.01 -20.77 -7.35
CA VAL A 58 -0.19 -19.74 -8.38
C VAL A 58 0.25 -18.37 -7.84
N VAL A 59 -0.20 -17.99 -6.64
CA VAL A 59 0.18 -16.72 -5.98
C VAL A 59 1.68 -16.66 -5.75
N ALA A 60 2.32 -17.76 -5.31
CA ALA A 60 3.77 -17.81 -5.13
C ALA A 60 4.53 -17.59 -6.45
N GLN A 61 4.06 -18.13 -7.57
CA GLN A 61 4.68 -17.88 -8.89
C GLN A 61 4.52 -16.41 -9.34
N VAL A 62 3.36 -15.80 -9.09
CA VAL A 62 3.16 -14.37 -9.37
C VAL A 62 4.03 -13.52 -8.46
N ALA A 63 4.19 -13.90 -7.19
CA ALA A 63 5.07 -13.21 -6.24
C ALA A 63 6.52 -13.17 -6.72
N GLU A 64 7.03 -14.22 -7.37
CA GLU A 64 8.37 -14.19 -7.98
C GLU A 64 8.48 -13.16 -9.11
N ALA A 65 7.44 -13.02 -9.93
CA ALA A 65 7.43 -12.03 -11.00
C ALA A 65 7.38 -10.60 -10.43
N VAL A 66 6.55 -10.36 -9.41
CA VAL A 66 6.51 -9.06 -8.71
C VAL A 66 7.84 -8.78 -8.01
N ARG A 67 8.50 -9.80 -7.46
CA ARG A 67 9.83 -9.68 -6.85
C ARG A 67 10.89 -9.24 -7.84
N ASP A 68 10.90 -9.78 -9.05
CA ASP A 68 11.79 -9.32 -10.11
C ASP A 68 11.58 -7.82 -10.39
N GLU A 69 10.33 -7.35 -10.45
CA GLU A 69 9.99 -5.94 -10.67
C GLU A 69 10.39 -5.02 -9.50
N VAL A 70 10.18 -5.46 -8.25
CA VAL A 70 10.63 -4.72 -7.06
C VAL A 70 12.15 -4.55 -7.08
N ARG A 71 12.90 -5.63 -7.35
CA ARG A 71 14.36 -5.56 -7.49
C ARG A 71 14.79 -4.58 -8.57
N ASP A 72 14.11 -4.65 -9.71
CA ASP A 72 14.42 -3.85 -10.88
C ASP A 72 14.16 -2.34 -10.62
N LEU A 73 13.10 -1.98 -9.90
CA LEU A 73 12.84 -0.59 -9.45
C LEU A 73 13.88 -0.14 -8.40
N ALA A 74 14.11 -0.95 -7.37
CA ALA A 74 15.06 -0.63 -6.31
C ALA A 74 16.48 -0.42 -6.87
N SER A 75 16.94 -1.31 -7.76
CA SER A 75 18.25 -1.19 -8.42
C SER A 75 18.36 -0.01 -9.38
N ALA A 76 17.23 0.54 -9.84
CA ALA A 76 17.17 1.75 -10.65
C ALA A 76 17.16 3.03 -9.80
N GLY A 77 17.17 2.92 -8.46
CA GLY A 77 17.21 4.05 -7.53
C GLY A 77 15.84 4.54 -7.05
N THR A 78 14.75 3.81 -7.35
CA THR A 78 13.41 4.13 -6.83
C THR A 78 13.42 3.96 -5.31
N SER A 79 13.32 5.05 -4.55
CA SER A 79 13.48 5.04 -3.08
C SER A 79 12.23 4.63 -2.32
N ILE A 80 11.05 4.64 -2.96
CA ILE A 80 9.78 4.21 -2.39
C ILE A 80 9.05 3.35 -3.41
N ILE A 81 8.70 2.13 -3.03
CA ILE A 81 7.96 1.19 -3.90
C ILE A 81 6.67 0.82 -3.19
N GLN A 82 5.54 1.10 -3.84
CA GLN A 82 4.22 0.78 -3.34
C GLN A 82 3.69 -0.48 -4.03
N VAL A 83 3.38 -1.51 -3.24
CA VAL A 83 2.80 -2.78 -3.72
C VAL A 83 1.43 -2.96 -3.07
N ASP A 84 0.37 -2.75 -3.84
CA ASP A 84 -1.00 -2.67 -3.32
C ASP A 84 -1.72 -4.02 -3.31
N GLU A 85 -2.43 -4.34 -2.23
CA GLU A 85 -3.21 -5.57 -2.08
C GLU A 85 -4.70 -5.33 -1.75
N PRO A 86 -5.44 -4.60 -2.61
CA PRO A 86 -6.84 -4.28 -2.36
C PRO A 86 -7.77 -5.49 -2.35
N ALA A 87 -7.34 -6.64 -2.88
CA ALA A 87 -8.14 -7.88 -2.91
C ALA A 87 -7.62 -8.96 -1.95
N LEU A 88 -6.77 -8.60 -0.97
CA LEU A 88 -6.27 -9.54 0.05
C LEU A 88 -7.40 -10.30 0.77
N ARG A 89 -8.55 -9.65 0.99
CA ARG A 89 -9.73 -10.27 1.64
C ARG A 89 -10.65 -10.98 0.66
N GLU A 90 -10.59 -10.70 -0.64
CA GLU A 90 -11.56 -11.25 -1.61
C GLU A 90 -11.43 -12.78 -1.79
N LEU A 91 -10.22 -13.31 -1.60
CA LEU A 91 -9.96 -14.75 -1.62
C LEU A 91 -10.02 -15.40 -0.22
N LEU A 92 -10.34 -14.65 0.82
CA LEU A 92 -10.44 -15.16 2.18
C LEU A 92 -11.55 -16.23 2.25
N PRO A 93 -11.25 -17.46 2.71
CA PRO A 93 -12.25 -18.50 2.78
C PRO A 93 -13.45 -18.13 3.67
N LEU A 94 -14.65 -18.50 3.22
CA LEU A 94 -15.89 -18.29 4.00
C LEU A 94 -15.87 -19.04 5.35
N ARG A 95 -15.16 -20.16 5.43
CA ARG A 95 -15.02 -20.95 6.66
C ARG A 95 -13.85 -20.41 7.48
N ARG A 96 -14.14 -19.93 8.68
CA ARG A 96 -13.16 -19.38 9.64
C ARG A 96 -11.96 -20.32 9.88
N GLU A 97 -12.21 -21.61 10.02
CA GLU A 97 -11.16 -22.64 10.22
C GLU A 97 -10.10 -22.72 9.08
N ARG A 98 -10.38 -22.12 7.92
CA ARG A 98 -9.48 -22.08 6.76
C ARG A 98 -8.85 -20.71 6.51
N GLN A 99 -9.24 -19.69 7.27
CA GLN A 99 -8.78 -18.32 7.08
C GLN A 99 -7.32 -18.15 7.48
N ASP A 100 -6.90 -18.76 8.59
CA ASP A 100 -5.52 -18.69 9.07
C ASP A 100 -4.54 -19.26 8.05
N GLU A 101 -4.85 -20.43 7.48
CA GLU A 101 -4.03 -21.05 6.44
C GLU A 101 -3.91 -20.12 5.21
N TYR A 102 -5.02 -19.52 4.78
CA TYR A 102 -5.05 -18.55 3.69
C TYR A 102 -4.15 -17.34 3.96
N LEU A 103 -4.36 -16.68 5.11
CA LEU A 103 -3.63 -15.46 5.46
C LEU A 103 -2.14 -15.74 5.61
N GLN A 104 -1.75 -16.89 6.17
CA GLN A 104 -0.35 -17.27 6.30
C GLN A 104 0.38 -17.30 4.95
N TRP A 105 -0.17 -17.99 3.95
CA TRP A 105 0.52 -18.06 2.66
C TRP A 105 0.36 -16.79 1.82
N ALA A 106 -0.75 -16.04 1.97
CA ALA A 106 -0.95 -14.77 1.28
C ALA A 106 0.06 -13.72 1.75
N VAL A 107 0.23 -13.60 3.07
CA VAL A 107 1.25 -12.74 3.70
C VAL A 107 2.66 -13.19 3.30
N ALA A 108 2.95 -14.49 3.36
CA ALA A 108 4.26 -15.00 2.96
C ALA A 108 4.60 -14.67 1.49
N ALA A 109 3.62 -14.77 0.58
CA ALA A 109 3.80 -14.43 -0.83
C ALA A 109 4.03 -12.92 -1.02
N TYR A 110 3.31 -12.06 -0.30
CA TYR A 110 3.54 -10.62 -0.32
C TYR A 110 4.95 -10.26 0.15
N ARG A 111 5.36 -10.76 1.33
CA ARG A 111 6.71 -10.56 1.87
C ARG A 111 7.79 -11.05 0.92
N HIS A 112 7.56 -12.19 0.27
CA HIS A 112 8.47 -12.69 -0.75
C HIS A 112 8.60 -11.71 -1.92
N ALA A 113 7.46 -11.22 -2.44
CA ALA A 113 7.43 -10.24 -3.52
C ALA A 113 8.21 -8.95 -3.17
N THR A 114 8.07 -8.44 -1.95
CA THR A 114 8.69 -7.18 -1.52
C THR A 114 10.12 -7.32 -0.99
N SER A 115 10.54 -8.54 -0.61
CA SER A 115 11.85 -8.83 0.02
C SER A 115 13.08 -8.35 -0.74
N SER A 116 12.96 -8.14 -2.06
CA SER A 116 14.08 -7.75 -2.91
C SER A 116 14.39 -6.25 -2.89
N ALA A 117 13.55 -5.43 -2.27
CA ALA A 117 13.87 -4.02 -1.99
C ALA A 117 15.03 -3.88 -1.00
N GLY A 118 15.15 -4.81 -0.04
CA GLY A 118 16.13 -4.71 1.05
C GLY A 118 16.02 -3.37 1.77
N ASP A 119 17.15 -2.85 2.25
CA ASP A 119 17.22 -1.53 2.91
C ASP A 119 17.30 -0.36 1.91
N THR A 120 17.17 -0.62 0.60
CA THR A 120 17.40 0.38 -0.45
C THR A 120 16.16 1.17 -0.84
N ALA A 121 14.97 0.63 -0.59
CA ALA A 121 13.70 1.28 -0.89
C ALA A 121 12.67 1.02 0.22
N GLN A 122 11.92 2.05 0.58
CA GLN A 122 10.82 1.94 1.53
C GLN A 122 9.61 1.27 0.85
N ILE A 123 9.09 0.20 1.45
CA ILE A 123 7.92 -0.52 0.97
C ILE A 123 6.65 0.13 1.52
N HIS A 124 5.79 0.58 0.61
CA HIS A 124 4.44 1.03 0.93
C HIS A 124 3.43 -0.04 0.50
N THR A 125 2.31 -0.12 1.21
CA THR A 125 1.16 -0.92 0.79
C THR A 125 -0.13 -0.14 0.94
N HIS A 126 -1.06 -0.32 0.01
CA HIS A 126 -2.43 0.15 0.15
C HIS A 126 -3.41 -1.03 0.28
N LEU A 127 -4.39 -0.87 1.16
CA LEU A 127 -5.47 -1.82 1.39
C LEU A 127 -6.83 -1.09 1.37
N CYS A 128 -7.74 -1.54 0.50
CA CYS A 128 -9.07 -0.95 0.32
C CYS A 128 -10.10 -1.49 1.33
N TYR A 129 -9.81 -1.41 2.62
CA TYR A 129 -10.72 -1.90 3.67
C TYR A 129 -10.88 -0.91 4.82
N SER A 130 -12.14 -0.75 5.25
CA SER A 130 -12.54 0.08 6.38
C SER A 130 -12.86 -0.72 7.66
N ASN A 131 -12.96 -2.05 7.57
CA ASN A 131 -13.09 -2.97 8.71
C ASN A 131 -11.82 -3.82 8.76
N ALA A 132 -10.79 -3.31 9.45
CA ALA A 132 -9.48 -3.95 9.56
C ALA A 132 -9.47 -5.10 10.58
N ASP A 133 -10.50 -5.21 11.41
CA ASP A 133 -10.60 -6.09 12.58
C ASP A 133 -10.26 -7.55 12.25
N GLU A 134 -10.76 -8.07 11.12
CA GLU A 134 -10.58 -9.46 10.70
C GLU A 134 -9.20 -9.75 10.08
N VAL A 135 -8.45 -8.71 9.70
CA VAL A 135 -7.20 -8.84 8.93
C VAL A 135 -6.04 -8.05 9.53
N ILE A 136 -6.19 -7.34 10.64
CA ILE A 136 -5.14 -6.44 11.19
C ILE A 136 -3.83 -7.18 11.45
N ALA A 137 -3.90 -8.42 11.97
CA ALA A 137 -2.73 -9.27 12.16
C ALA A 137 -2.06 -9.65 10.82
N ALA A 138 -2.84 -9.82 9.75
CA ALA A 138 -2.32 -10.03 8.42
C ALA A 138 -1.70 -8.75 7.85
N ILE A 139 -2.32 -7.58 8.06
CA ILE A 139 -1.79 -6.25 7.67
C ILE A 139 -0.43 -6.02 8.33
N ASP A 140 -0.31 -6.28 9.63
CA ASP A 140 0.96 -6.22 10.35
C ASP A 140 1.96 -7.26 9.81
N GLY A 141 1.47 -8.48 9.53
CA GLY A 141 2.28 -9.55 8.94
C GLY A 141 2.87 -9.23 7.58
N LEU A 142 2.23 -8.36 6.77
CA LEU A 142 2.76 -7.90 5.48
C LEU A 142 4.13 -7.23 5.60
N ASP A 143 4.42 -6.65 6.77
CA ASP A 143 5.72 -6.06 7.10
C ASP A 143 6.14 -4.93 6.15
N ALA A 144 5.16 -4.20 5.64
CA ALA A 144 5.39 -2.97 4.88
C ALA A 144 5.81 -1.84 5.82
N ASP A 145 6.78 -1.02 5.41
CA ASP A 145 7.25 0.13 6.18
C ASP A 145 6.15 1.17 6.41
N VAL A 146 5.27 1.32 5.42
CA VAL A 146 4.11 2.23 5.49
C VAL A 146 2.87 1.54 4.93
N THR A 147 1.81 1.47 5.74
CA THR A 147 0.50 0.94 5.32
C THR A 147 -0.50 2.08 5.22
N THR A 148 -1.15 2.22 4.07
CA THR A 148 -2.29 3.13 3.88
C THR A 148 -3.59 2.36 3.82
N ILE A 149 -4.62 2.85 4.51
CA ILE A 149 -5.92 2.20 4.66
C ILE A 149 -7.06 3.20 4.44
N GLU A 150 -8.23 2.72 4.04
CA GLU A 150 -9.43 3.55 3.94
C GLU A 150 -10.00 3.85 5.33
N SER A 151 -10.18 5.14 5.65
CA SER A 151 -10.66 5.56 6.97
C SER A 151 -11.60 6.77 6.96
N ALA A 152 -11.73 7.51 5.85
CA ALA A 152 -12.50 8.76 5.88
C ALA A 152 -14.00 8.51 6.18
N ARG A 153 -14.52 7.33 5.82
CA ARG A 153 -15.91 6.93 6.05
C ARG A 153 -16.18 6.29 7.41
N SER A 154 -15.17 5.68 8.03
CA SER A 154 -15.32 4.92 9.28
C SER A 154 -15.32 5.80 10.53
N GLY A 155 -15.09 7.11 10.38
CA GLY A 155 -15.05 8.06 11.49
C GLY A 155 -13.98 7.72 12.52
N GLY A 156 -12.85 7.16 12.08
CA GLY A 156 -11.77 6.75 12.97
C GLY A 156 -12.05 5.48 13.78
N ARG A 157 -13.09 4.69 13.48
CA ARG A 157 -13.33 3.40 14.18
C ARG A 157 -12.13 2.45 14.15
N VAL A 158 -11.37 2.47 13.05
CA VAL A 158 -10.16 1.64 12.89
C VAL A 158 -9.04 2.07 13.87
N LEU A 159 -9.08 3.29 14.43
CA LEU A 159 -8.03 3.83 15.29
C LEU A 159 -7.85 3.05 16.60
N GLY A 160 -8.91 2.44 17.15
CA GLY A 160 -8.81 1.65 18.37
C GLY A 160 -8.02 0.35 18.18
N GLU A 161 -7.90 -0.13 16.94
CA GLU A 161 -7.25 -1.42 16.60
C GLU A 161 -5.79 -1.25 16.16
N LEU A 162 -5.37 0.01 15.99
CA LEU A 162 -4.03 0.38 15.58
C LEU A 162 -3.09 0.58 16.77
N ASP A 163 -3.60 0.42 18.00
CA ASP A 163 -2.77 0.43 19.20
C ASP A 163 -1.75 -0.71 19.14
N GLY A 164 -0.46 -0.35 19.16
CA GLY A 164 0.65 -1.28 18.96
C GLY A 164 1.16 -1.44 17.52
N PHE A 165 0.55 -0.81 16.51
CA PHE A 165 1.10 -0.81 15.14
C PHE A 165 2.41 -0.02 15.10
N ALA A 166 3.53 -0.71 14.89
CA ALA A 166 4.86 -0.14 15.05
C ALA A 166 5.36 0.65 13.82
N ARG A 167 4.85 0.34 12.63
CA ARG A 167 5.31 0.90 11.35
C ARG A 167 4.51 2.14 10.94
N GLY A 168 4.86 2.76 9.82
CA GLY A 168 4.18 3.93 9.30
C GLY A 168 2.74 3.63 8.92
N LEU A 169 1.84 4.58 9.18
CA LEU A 169 0.41 4.42 8.91
C LEU A 169 -0.16 5.66 8.24
N GLY A 170 -0.92 5.46 7.17
CA GLY A 170 -1.67 6.49 6.47
C GLY A 170 -3.18 6.18 6.41
N PRO A 171 -3.95 6.52 7.45
CA PRO A 171 -5.40 6.41 7.39
C PRO A 171 -5.93 7.49 6.44
N GLY A 172 -6.72 7.10 5.45
CA GLY A 172 -7.27 8.02 4.46
C GLY A 172 -8.15 9.10 5.12
N VAL A 173 -7.89 10.36 4.77
CA VAL A 173 -8.60 11.54 5.30
C VAL A 173 -9.45 12.26 4.23
N TYR A 174 -9.60 11.65 3.07
CA TYR A 174 -10.44 12.17 1.99
C TYR A 174 -11.16 10.99 1.33
N ASP A 175 -12.50 10.97 1.46
CA ASP A 175 -13.36 10.01 0.76
C ASP A 175 -13.34 10.29 -0.73
N ILE A 176 -12.46 9.56 -1.43
CA ILE A 176 -12.28 9.70 -2.86
C ILE A 176 -13.46 9.19 -3.66
N HIS A 177 -14.51 8.62 -3.06
CA HIS A 177 -15.73 8.19 -3.75
C HIS A 177 -16.84 9.25 -3.68
N SER A 178 -16.56 10.40 -3.05
CA SER A 178 -17.43 11.57 -3.01
C SER A 178 -16.81 12.72 -3.83
N PRO A 179 -17.61 13.48 -4.60
CA PRO A 179 -17.13 14.69 -5.27
C PRO A 179 -16.95 15.87 -4.29
N ARG A 180 -17.33 15.70 -3.03
CA ARG A 180 -17.21 16.74 -2.00
C ARG A 180 -15.74 16.96 -1.65
N VAL A 181 -15.31 18.22 -1.69
CA VAL A 181 -14.02 18.65 -1.16
C VAL A 181 -14.13 18.75 0.37
N PRO A 182 -13.32 18.00 1.16
CA PRO A 182 -13.34 18.12 2.61
C PRO A 182 -12.83 19.50 3.04
N ALA A 183 -13.36 20.05 4.12
CA ALA A 183 -12.85 21.30 4.69
C ALA A 183 -11.50 21.05 5.37
N VAL A 184 -10.65 22.08 5.46
CA VAL A 184 -9.35 21.97 6.16
C VAL A 184 -9.55 21.53 7.62
N ASP A 185 -10.48 22.18 8.34
CA ASP A 185 -10.79 21.85 9.74
C ASP A 185 -11.27 20.41 9.92
N GLU A 186 -12.04 19.89 8.96
CA GLU A 186 -12.49 18.48 8.99
C GLU A 186 -11.30 17.52 8.89
N VAL A 187 -10.32 17.84 8.04
CA VAL A 187 -9.10 17.05 7.90
C VAL A 187 -8.22 17.17 9.15
N VAL A 188 -8.11 18.36 9.73
CA VAL A 188 -7.40 18.58 11.00
C VAL A 188 -8.01 17.73 12.11
N ASP A 189 -9.33 17.78 12.30
CA ASP A 189 -10.04 16.99 13.32
C ASP A 189 -9.78 15.49 13.17
N MET A 190 -9.77 14.98 11.93
CA MET A 190 -9.42 13.58 11.64
C MET A 190 -7.97 13.27 12.02
N LEU A 191 -7.01 14.13 11.65
CA LEU A 191 -5.59 13.93 11.98
C LEU A 191 -5.35 13.99 13.49
N GLU A 192 -5.99 14.91 14.22
CA GLU A 192 -5.89 14.98 15.68
C GLU A 192 -6.46 13.73 16.36
N ALA A 193 -7.54 13.16 15.82
CA ALA A 193 -8.06 11.90 16.32
C ALA A 193 -7.06 10.75 16.13
N VAL A 194 -6.38 10.68 14.98
CA VAL A 194 -5.35 9.68 14.68
C VAL A 194 -4.13 9.85 15.59
N LEU A 195 -3.70 11.09 15.83
CA LEU A 195 -2.52 11.39 16.66
C LEU A 195 -2.66 10.99 18.13
N LYS A 196 -3.88 10.71 18.60
CA LYS A 196 -4.12 10.16 19.94
C LYS A 196 -3.66 8.71 20.07
N VAL A 197 -3.53 7.99 18.96
CA VAL A 197 -3.17 6.55 18.94
C VAL A 197 -1.91 6.25 18.14
N VAL A 198 -1.59 7.05 17.11
CA VAL A 198 -0.40 6.89 16.26
C VAL A 198 0.53 8.08 16.44
N PRO A 199 1.78 7.87 16.85
CA PRO A 199 2.76 8.95 16.96
C PRO A 199 2.99 9.69 15.64
N GLY A 200 3.13 11.01 15.72
CA GLY A 200 3.18 11.87 14.52
C GLY A 200 4.38 11.64 13.59
N ASP A 201 5.44 10.98 14.06
CA ASP A 201 6.57 10.57 13.22
C ASP A 201 6.28 9.33 12.35
N ARG A 202 5.18 8.62 12.64
CA ARG A 202 4.68 7.46 11.90
C ARG A 202 3.45 7.77 11.06
N LEU A 203 2.82 8.92 11.27
CA LEU A 203 1.60 9.31 10.56
C LEU A 203 1.89 9.86 9.15
N TRP A 204 1.25 9.26 8.16
CA TRP A 204 1.18 9.73 6.78
C TRP A 204 -0.19 10.34 6.49
N VAL A 205 -0.23 11.38 5.66
CA VAL A 205 -1.47 12.04 5.24
C VAL A 205 -1.72 11.72 3.77
N ASN A 206 -2.83 11.06 3.48
CA ASN A 206 -3.21 10.63 2.13
C ASN A 206 -4.74 10.58 1.97
N PRO A 207 -5.24 10.57 0.72
CA PRO A 207 -6.63 10.21 0.43
C PRO A 207 -6.93 8.75 0.77
N ASP A 208 -8.22 8.38 0.77
CA ASP A 208 -8.65 6.98 0.99
C ASP A 208 -8.08 6.02 -0.07
N CYS A 209 -8.02 6.41 -1.34
CA CYS A 209 -7.52 5.55 -2.43
C CYS A 209 -7.06 6.41 -3.63
N GLY A 210 -6.84 5.77 -4.78
CA GLY A 210 -6.50 6.41 -6.03
C GLY A 210 -7.58 7.37 -6.55
N LEU A 211 -7.15 8.47 -7.16
CA LEU A 211 -8.03 9.57 -7.60
C LEU A 211 -8.56 9.42 -9.04
N LYS A 212 -8.36 8.25 -9.67
CA LYS A 212 -8.66 8.01 -11.09
C LYS A 212 -10.11 8.33 -11.49
N THR A 213 -11.05 8.23 -10.55
CA THR A 213 -12.49 8.43 -10.82
C THR A 213 -12.96 9.86 -10.58
N ARG A 214 -12.07 10.76 -10.12
CA ARG A 214 -12.37 12.13 -9.71
C ARG A 214 -11.97 13.17 -10.77
N GLY A 215 -12.58 14.35 -10.70
CA GLY A 215 -12.29 15.49 -11.56
C GLY A 215 -11.12 16.34 -11.06
N TYR A 216 -10.38 16.99 -11.96
CA TYR A 216 -9.20 17.78 -11.58
C TYR A 216 -9.50 18.95 -10.63
N GLY A 217 -10.66 19.60 -10.77
CA GLY A 217 -11.05 20.73 -9.92
C GLY A 217 -11.25 20.32 -8.45
N GLU A 218 -12.03 19.25 -8.22
CA GLU A 218 -12.24 18.69 -6.88
C GLU A 218 -10.94 18.12 -6.30
N VAL A 219 -10.14 17.40 -7.10
CA VAL A 219 -8.87 16.82 -6.66
C VAL A 219 -7.87 17.89 -6.23
N SER A 220 -7.69 18.94 -7.03
CA SER A 220 -6.70 19.98 -6.73
C SER A 220 -7.06 20.73 -5.45
N ALA A 221 -8.35 21.03 -5.26
CA ALA A 221 -8.83 21.68 -4.04
C ALA A 221 -8.69 20.76 -2.82
N ALA A 222 -9.11 19.49 -2.92
CA ALA A 222 -9.01 18.54 -1.81
C ALA A 222 -7.55 18.29 -1.39
N LEU A 223 -6.64 18.08 -2.35
CA LEU A 223 -5.23 17.89 -2.05
C LEU A 223 -4.58 19.14 -1.45
N ALA A 224 -4.98 20.35 -1.88
CA ALA A 224 -4.52 21.58 -1.25
C ALA A 224 -4.95 21.65 0.23
N HIS A 225 -6.21 21.33 0.53
CA HIS A 225 -6.71 21.30 1.91
C HIS A 225 -6.01 20.24 2.78
N LEU A 226 -5.71 19.06 2.22
CA LEU A 226 -4.96 18.01 2.93
C LEU A 226 -3.54 18.49 3.30
N VAL A 227 -2.87 19.18 2.37
CA VAL A 227 -1.53 19.74 2.62
C VAL A 227 -1.59 20.84 3.67
N GLU A 228 -2.58 21.73 3.60
CA GLU A 228 -2.80 22.80 4.58
C GLU A 228 -3.06 22.24 5.98
N ALA A 229 -3.97 21.27 6.12
CA ALA A 229 -4.24 20.60 7.38
C ALA A 229 -2.98 19.93 7.97
N ALA A 230 -2.18 19.26 7.13
CA ALA A 230 -0.92 18.68 7.57
C ALA A 230 0.12 19.73 8.01
N GLN A 231 0.10 20.94 7.44
CA GLN A 231 0.95 22.05 7.89
C GLN A 231 0.49 22.57 9.25
N THR A 232 -0.81 22.81 9.44
CA THR A 232 -1.41 23.25 10.71
C THR A 232 -1.03 22.32 11.87
N ILE A 233 -1.15 21.00 11.67
CA ILE A 233 -0.77 19.98 12.67
C ILE A 233 0.73 20.02 13.01
N ARG A 234 1.59 20.25 12.02
CA ARG A 234 3.05 20.33 12.23
C ARG A 234 3.46 21.59 12.99
N GLU A 235 2.72 22.68 12.83
CA GLU A 235 2.97 23.94 13.56
C GLU A 235 2.47 23.86 15.01
N SER A 236 1.37 23.14 15.26
CA SER A 236 0.80 22.97 16.60
C SER A 236 1.51 21.90 17.44
N THR A 237 2.27 21.00 16.81
CA THR A 237 2.97 19.90 17.50
C THR A 237 4.48 20.16 17.55
N PRO A 238 5.08 20.47 18.73
CA PRO A 238 6.52 20.63 18.83
C PRO A 238 7.23 19.32 18.42
N ARG A 239 8.17 19.40 17.47
CA ARG A 239 9.07 18.27 17.20
C ARG A 239 9.80 17.90 18.51
N PRO A 240 9.85 16.62 18.91
CA PRO A 240 10.79 16.23 19.94
C PRO A 240 12.19 16.65 19.49
N LEU A 241 12.91 17.38 20.35
CA LEU A 241 14.34 17.64 20.16
C LEU A 241 15.01 16.28 19.95
N ARG A 242 15.50 16.01 18.74
CA ARG A 242 16.36 14.85 18.52
C ARG A 242 17.57 15.06 19.43
N ALA A 243 17.77 14.16 20.40
CA ALA A 243 19.01 14.10 21.15
C ALA A 243 20.15 13.96 20.12
N ALA A 244 21.12 14.86 20.20
CA ALA A 244 22.34 14.75 19.44
C ALA A 244 23.14 13.59 20.06
N ASP A 245 23.21 12.47 19.35
CA ASP A 245 24.20 11.41 19.56
C ASP A 245 25.17 11.42 18.37
#